data_AF-A0A914BBB4-F1
#
_entry.id   AF-A0A914BBB4-F1
#
_cell.length_a   1.000
_cell.length_b   1.000
_cell.length_c   1.000
_cell.angle_alpha   90.00
_cell.angle_beta   90.00
_cell.angle_gamma   90.00
#
_symmetry.space_group_name_H-M   'P 1'
#
loop_
_entity.id
_entity.type
_entity.pdbx_description
1 polymer ?
#
loop_
_entity_poly.entity_id
_entity_poly.type
_entity_poly.pdbx_seq_one_letter_code
_entity_poly.pdbx_strand_id
1 'polypeptide(L)'
;MHHSSGSRYRQRSAEERIRRNVTNPAYVTEISQSDYRVSPAEALTKMKMLEHCNAAVLNPVFLPQTDLPVDDPKLNDFISADKVVINPFFGMGVPDYSKLRATYSEAQRTTIHAPPENWVDQFPLHSAAYEGDAETIKQLVTVGYHADQPDMHSWVPLHYACWNGHADAVRALLQNGRCSPNAENENGSTPLHFASFRGHAAVVQLLVTHPDIDKTVVDKEDRTPLNLCEESRQNEWEMVAALLKEATQKPPVRIDVHLMDLDGSHVMLELPAGSNTTVSQLLKQLELPRGCQHAFAIWIASQSLHLQMRPEHKPVLHVKQWSMIIRQLTNYNPETEQPLLYLRRDALLTVDDERTIKDAHAVKTLFDECLVNVLKGMYPCSDADAVTLAGLYMQIVYGDHDPRKHKPSFLTNINLRHFIPAIKLDTKSQGGRSVNWAQKIITEHRNVTQKGVKDVTKLQLLYLEHCRGFSVYGSAYFFGSAQLGPSPGRQSGSNQAPPVFVGVNCRGIHLIHAISKSMKLSESYRPGLTWQCSADMQTLKLHMQDHGGTIRTVPIRSKQAAIIGNLANKISGRQPVPSTQSSVPMGRTASS
;
A
#
# COMPACT_ATOMS: atom_id res chain seq x y z
N MET A 1 9.17 -46.63 -17.66
CA MET A 1 10.15 -45.60 -17.25
C MET A 1 9.36 -44.35 -16.91
N HIS A 2 9.08 -44.13 -15.62
CA HIS A 2 8.41 -42.92 -15.11
C HIS A 2 9.48 -42.01 -14.53
N HIS A 3 9.57 -40.76 -15.01
CA HIS A 3 10.37 -39.73 -14.38
C HIS A 3 9.49 -38.80 -13.56
N SER A 4 9.65 -38.87 -12.24
CA SER A 4 9.16 -37.89 -11.26
C SER A 4 10.17 -36.75 -11.14
N SER A 5 9.76 -35.50 -11.38
CA SER A 5 10.53 -34.31 -11.02
C SER A 5 9.89 -33.64 -9.79
N GLY A 6 10.21 -34.17 -8.61
CA GLY A 6 9.89 -33.53 -7.34
C GLY A 6 10.93 -32.46 -6.99
N SER A 7 10.47 -31.24 -6.77
CA SER A 7 11.24 -30.15 -6.15
C SER A 7 11.66 -30.58 -4.73
N ARG A 8 12.92 -30.97 -4.53
CA ARG A 8 13.49 -31.25 -3.21
C ARG A 8 14.00 -29.95 -2.58
N TYR A 9 13.19 -29.36 -1.71
CA TYR A 9 13.68 -28.44 -0.70
C TYR A 9 14.64 -29.21 0.24
N ARG A 10 15.94 -28.99 0.08
CA ARG A 10 16.95 -29.51 1.02
C ARG A 10 16.84 -28.70 2.31
N GLN A 11 16.27 -29.30 3.37
CA GLN A 11 16.41 -28.76 4.73
C GLN A 11 17.91 -28.69 5.07
N ARG A 12 18.41 -27.48 5.35
CA ARG A 12 19.79 -27.23 5.76
C ARG A 12 19.96 -27.41 7.27
N SER A 13 21.19 -27.72 7.69
CA SER A 13 21.50 -28.03 9.09
C SER A 13 21.41 -26.80 10.01
N ALA A 14 21.15 -27.02 11.30
CA ALA A 14 21.00 -25.96 12.31
C ALA A 14 22.26 -25.07 12.47
N GLU A 15 23.45 -25.63 12.20
CA GLU A 15 24.73 -24.91 12.29
C GLU A 15 24.99 -23.99 11.08
N GLU A 16 24.42 -24.30 9.90
CA GLU A 16 24.49 -23.44 8.73
C GLU A 16 23.55 -22.23 8.81
N ARG A 17 22.51 -22.28 9.66
CA ARG A 17 21.59 -21.15 9.91
C ARG A 17 22.27 -19.98 10.64
N ILE A 18 23.40 -20.22 11.30
CA ILE A 18 24.09 -19.23 12.14
C ILE A 18 25.30 -18.59 11.41
N ARG A 19 25.78 -19.17 10.30
CA ARG A 19 27.07 -18.78 9.68
C ARG A 19 27.02 -17.77 8.52
N ARG A 20 25.87 -17.19 8.20
CA ARG A 20 25.84 -15.99 7.36
C ARG A 20 25.25 -14.86 8.17
N ASN A 21 26.12 -13.95 8.60
CA ASN A 21 25.74 -12.59 8.94
C ASN A 21 24.88 -12.04 7.80
N VAL A 22 23.57 -12.02 7.99
CA VAL A 22 22.67 -11.22 7.17
C VAL A 22 22.66 -9.86 7.84
N THR A 23 23.46 -8.96 7.28
CA THR A 23 23.33 -7.53 7.52
C THR A 23 21.95 -7.11 7.03
N ASN A 24 21.08 -6.77 7.98
CA ASN A 24 19.83 -6.07 7.70
C ASN A 24 20.16 -4.60 7.37
N PRO A 25 19.75 -4.06 6.21
CA PRO A 25 19.90 -2.63 5.91
C PRO A 25 19.20 -1.72 6.94
N ALA A 26 18.19 -2.22 7.66
CA ALA A 26 17.46 -1.50 8.70
C ALA A 26 18.20 -1.42 10.06
N TYR A 27 19.38 -2.04 10.21
CA TYR A 27 20.20 -1.99 11.43
C TYR A 27 21.55 -1.28 11.27
N VAL A 28 21.79 -0.53 10.19
CA VAL A 28 22.95 0.36 10.07
C VAL A 28 22.61 1.72 10.69
N THR A 29 22.64 1.80 12.01
CA THR A 29 22.82 3.07 12.72
C THR A 29 24.30 3.26 12.99
N GLU A 30 25.06 3.57 11.94
CA GLU A 30 26.33 4.30 12.03
C GLU A 30 26.68 4.79 10.63
N ILE A 31 26.40 6.07 10.41
CA ILE A 31 26.88 6.83 9.26
C ILE A 31 28.41 6.88 9.41
N SER A 32 29.12 6.15 8.55
CA SER A 32 30.49 6.52 8.21
C SER A 32 30.42 7.88 7.53
N GLN A 33 30.79 8.92 8.27
CA GLN A 33 30.95 10.28 7.77
C GLN A 33 32.22 10.35 6.91
N SER A 34 32.04 10.35 5.60
CA SER A 34 32.96 10.88 4.57
C SER A 34 32.26 10.67 3.22
N ASP A 35 31.97 11.62 2.35
CA ASP A 35 32.31 13.03 2.20
C ASP A 35 31.27 13.61 1.24
N TYR A 36 30.58 14.69 1.60
CA TYR A 36 30.09 15.71 0.65
C TYR A 36 29.77 16.97 1.46
N ARG A 37 30.83 17.71 1.82
CA ARG A 37 30.69 19.06 2.36
C ARG A 37 30.53 20.02 1.18
N VAL A 38 29.28 20.39 0.89
CA VAL A 38 28.99 21.57 0.05
C VAL A 38 29.38 22.81 0.85
N SER A 39 30.10 23.74 0.25
CA SER A 39 30.56 24.94 0.96
C SER A 39 29.38 25.85 1.36
N PRO A 40 29.48 26.63 2.45
CA PRO A 40 28.46 27.63 2.79
C PRO A 40 28.15 28.61 1.65
N ALA A 41 29.12 28.85 0.76
CA ALA A 41 28.96 29.70 -0.42
C ALA A 41 28.10 29.02 -1.51
N GLU A 42 28.25 27.71 -1.73
CA GLU A 42 27.39 26.95 -2.67
C GLU A 42 25.97 26.76 -2.13
N ALA A 43 25.79 26.59 -0.82
CA ALA A 43 24.48 26.57 -0.19
C ALA A 43 23.78 27.93 -0.35
N LEU A 44 24.52 29.04 -0.18
CA LEU A 44 23.99 30.39 -0.35
C LEU A 44 23.60 30.69 -1.81
N THR A 45 24.38 30.22 -2.79
CA THR A 45 24.04 30.36 -4.23
C THR A 45 22.78 29.58 -4.60
N LYS A 46 22.60 28.37 -4.04
CA LYS A 46 21.38 27.58 -4.24
C LYS A 46 20.16 28.17 -3.53
N MET A 47 20.33 28.79 -2.35
CA MET A 47 19.26 29.52 -1.66
C MET A 47 18.85 30.79 -2.42
N LYS A 48 19.81 31.53 -2.98
CA LYS A 48 19.53 32.74 -3.78
C LYS A 48 18.84 32.44 -5.12
N MET A 49 19.03 31.25 -5.69
CA MET A 49 18.25 30.80 -6.85
C MET A 49 16.79 30.47 -6.52
N LEU A 50 16.44 30.26 -5.24
CA LEU A 50 15.08 30.01 -4.78
C LEU A 50 14.34 31.30 -4.33
N GLU A 51 15.04 32.43 -4.24
CA GLU A 51 14.47 33.72 -3.78
C GLU A 51 13.66 34.49 -4.86
N HIS A 52 13.42 33.90 -6.03
CA HIS A 52 12.55 34.50 -7.06
C HIS A 52 11.15 33.89 -7.16
N CYS A 53 10.72 33.07 -6.19
CA CYS A 53 9.32 32.62 -6.11
C CYS A 53 8.57 33.35 -4.98
N ASN A 54 8.45 34.67 -5.11
CA ASN A 54 7.51 35.46 -4.32
C ASN A 54 6.33 35.88 -5.23
N ALA A 55 5.35 34.99 -5.35
CA ALA A 55 4.01 35.32 -5.85
C ALA A 55 2.99 34.56 -5.00
N ALA A 56 2.41 35.25 -4.02
CA ALA A 56 1.18 34.83 -3.40
C ALA A 56 0.05 34.97 -4.43
N VAL A 57 -0.60 33.85 -4.80
CA VAL A 57 -1.85 33.89 -5.55
C VAL A 57 -2.98 33.52 -4.58
N LEU A 58 -3.91 34.45 -4.44
CA LEU A 58 -5.15 34.32 -3.69
C LEU A 58 -6.00 33.17 -4.23
N ASN A 59 -6.64 32.45 -3.29
CA ASN A 59 -7.69 31.48 -3.57
C ASN A 59 -8.94 32.18 -4.13
N PRO A 60 -9.39 31.90 -5.37
CA PRO A 60 -10.53 32.59 -5.97
C PRO A 60 -11.90 31.98 -5.63
N VAL A 61 -12.00 31.05 -4.67
CA VAL A 61 -13.25 30.29 -4.53
C VAL A 61 -14.38 31.03 -3.80
N PHE A 62 -14.18 32.14 -3.09
CA PHE A 62 -15.31 33.01 -2.67
C PHE A 62 -14.88 34.46 -2.40
N LEU A 63 -15.36 35.41 -3.22
CA LEU A 63 -15.76 36.71 -2.71
C LEU A 63 -17.21 37.03 -3.12
N PRO A 64 -18.03 37.54 -2.18
CA PRO A 64 -19.45 37.76 -2.36
C PRO A 64 -19.70 39.14 -2.96
N GLN A 65 -20.48 39.21 -4.03
CA GLN A 65 -21.48 40.25 -4.32
C GLN A 65 -21.87 40.16 -5.79
N THR A 66 -23.05 39.58 -6.05
CA THR A 66 -24.12 40.17 -6.87
C THR A 66 -25.29 39.19 -6.92
N ASP A 67 -26.33 39.48 -6.13
CA ASP A 67 -27.74 39.57 -6.54
C ASP A 67 -27.98 39.33 -8.04
N LEU A 68 -28.96 38.57 -8.55
CA LEU A 68 -30.29 38.16 -8.08
C LEU A 68 -30.76 37.04 -9.07
N PRO A 69 -32.05 36.89 -9.42
CA PRO A 69 -32.93 35.77 -9.13
C PRO A 69 -33.19 34.91 -10.40
N VAL A 70 -34.11 33.95 -10.33
CA VAL A 70 -35.10 33.59 -11.37
C VAL A 70 -35.43 32.09 -11.27
N ASP A 71 -36.72 31.85 -11.04
CA ASP A 71 -37.40 30.56 -11.05
C ASP A 71 -37.30 29.89 -12.44
N ASP A 72 -36.30 29.03 -12.64
CA ASP A 72 -36.29 28.08 -13.76
C ASP A 72 -36.58 26.65 -13.25
N PRO A 73 -37.75 26.07 -13.57
CA PRO A 73 -38.09 24.70 -13.20
C PRO A 73 -37.11 23.64 -13.72
N LYS A 74 -36.32 23.93 -14.78
CA LYS A 74 -35.30 23.00 -15.30
C LYS A 74 -34.01 22.98 -14.47
N LEU A 75 -33.76 24.00 -13.64
CA LEU A 75 -32.61 24.01 -12.73
C LEU A 75 -32.91 23.23 -11.43
N ASN A 76 -34.19 23.09 -11.05
CA ASN A 76 -34.60 22.28 -9.90
C ASN A 76 -34.47 20.76 -10.14
N ASP A 77 -34.46 20.29 -11.39
CA ASP A 77 -34.11 18.90 -11.71
C ASP A 77 -32.61 18.61 -11.51
N PHE A 78 -31.75 19.63 -11.56
CA PHE A 78 -30.30 19.51 -11.32
C PHE A 78 -29.93 19.40 -9.83
N ILE A 79 -30.84 19.74 -8.91
CA ILE A 79 -30.57 19.80 -7.46
C ILE A 79 -30.96 18.50 -6.75
N SER A 80 -31.49 17.49 -7.45
CA SER A 80 -31.79 16.17 -6.86
C SER A 80 -30.72 15.08 -7.10
N ALA A 81 -29.60 15.39 -7.75
CA ALA A 81 -28.50 14.46 -7.90
C ALA A 81 -27.47 14.63 -6.78
N ASP A 82 -27.65 13.88 -5.70
CA ASP A 82 -26.56 13.56 -4.76
C ASP A 82 -25.38 12.97 -5.53
N LYS A 83 -24.36 13.79 -5.79
CA LYS A 83 -22.92 13.45 -5.82
C LYS A 83 -22.13 14.63 -6.38
N VAL A 84 -21.56 15.42 -5.48
CA VAL A 84 -20.47 16.33 -5.84
C VAL A 84 -19.16 15.59 -5.70
N VAL A 85 -18.42 15.62 -6.81
CA VAL A 85 -17.05 15.17 -7.01
C VAL A 85 -16.13 15.87 -6.00
N ILE A 86 -15.48 15.06 -5.15
CA ILE A 86 -14.21 15.37 -4.50
C ILE A 86 -13.26 14.29 -4.98
N ASN A 87 -12.23 14.66 -5.74
CA ASN A 87 -11.26 13.77 -6.38
C ASN A 87 -10.47 12.92 -5.34
N PRO A 88 -10.67 11.58 -5.25
CA PRO A 88 -10.08 10.77 -4.19
C PRO A 88 -9.57 9.41 -4.70
N PHE A 89 -8.66 9.35 -5.68
CA PHE A 89 -8.25 8.04 -6.21
C PHE A 89 -7.08 7.40 -5.44
N PHE A 90 -7.38 7.07 -4.19
CA PHE A 90 -6.88 5.86 -3.53
C PHE A 90 -8.08 4.99 -3.18
N GLY A 91 -8.14 3.78 -3.75
CA GLY A 91 -8.96 2.72 -3.16
C GLY A 91 -10.34 2.44 -3.75
N MET A 92 -10.61 2.78 -5.02
CA MET A 92 -11.66 2.09 -5.79
C MET A 92 -11.03 1.30 -6.93
N GLY A 93 -11.59 0.12 -7.19
CA GLY A 93 -11.03 -0.88 -8.09
C GLY A 93 -10.85 -0.32 -9.49
N VAL A 94 -10.17 -1.07 -10.36
CA VAL A 94 -10.29 -0.84 -11.80
C VAL A 94 -11.77 -0.54 -12.09
N PRO A 95 -12.11 0.64 -12.64
CA PRO A 95 -13.51 0.95 -12.93
C PRO A 95 -14.07 -0.16 -13.82
N ASP A 96 -15.25 -0.67 -13.47
CA ASP A 96 -16.02 -1.47 -14.39
C ASP A 96 -16.57 -0.53 -15.49
N TYR A 97 -15.71 -0.24 -16.48
CA TYR A 97 -15.97 0.69 -17.58
C TYR A 97 -17.15 0.25 -18.47
N SER A 98 -17.70 -0.94 -18.26
CA SER A 98 -18.92 -1.41 -18.91
C SER A 98 -20.18 -0.64 -18.46
N LYS A 99 -20.13 0.07 -17.32
CA LYS A 99 -21.28 0.78 -16.73
C LYS A 99 -21.32 2.28 -17.00
N LEU A 100 -20.32 2.84 -17.67
CA LEU A 100 -20.35 4.22 -18.18
C LEU A 100 -20.96 4.21 -19.58
N ARG A 101 -22.27 3.99 -19.67
CA ARG A 101 -22.99 4.08 -20.93
C ARG A 101 -23.36 5.55 -21.17
N ALA A 102 -22.45 6.30 -21.78
CA ALA A 102 -22.83 7.53 -22.47
C ALA A 102 -23.58 7.11 -23.75
N THR A 103 -24.84 7.52 -23.86
CA THR A 103 -25.64 7.31 -25.07
C THR A 103 -25.08 8.19 -26.19
N TYR A 104 -24.21 7.62 -27.02
CA TYR A 104 -23.84 8.20 -28.30
C TYR A 104 -24.25 7.25 -29.43
N SER A 105 -24.90 7.86 -30.42
CA SER A 105 -25.52 7.23 -31.58
C SER A 105 -24.54 6.33 -32.37
N GLU A 106 -25.02 5.16 -32.76
CA GLU A 106 -24.35 4.03 -33.44
C GLU A 106 -23.74 4.31 -34.83
N ALA A 107 -23.53 5.56 -35.23
CA ALA A 107 -23.32 5.91 -36.65
C ALA A 107 -21.88 6.24 -37.08
N GLN A 108 -20.84 6.11 -36.24
CA GLN A 108 -19.45 6.45 -36.66
C GLN A 108 -18.44 5.37 -36.30
N ARG A 109 -18.55 4.21 -36.98
CA ARG A 109 -17.40 3.34 -37.20
C ARG A 109 -16.58 3.89 -38.37
N THR A 110 -15.25 3.81 -38.24
CA THR A 110 -14.23 3.93 -39.29
C THR A 110 -14.03 5.29 -39.99
N THR A 111 -13.47 6.29 -39.29
CA THR A 111 -12.40 7.19 -39.82
C THR A 111 -11.92 8.12 -38.70
N ILE A 112 -10.61 8.16 -38.43
CA ILE A 112 -10.00 9.18 -37.57
C ILE A 112 -10.01 10.49 -38.37
N HIS A 113 -10.86 11.44 -37.98
CA HIS A 113 -10.86 12.79 -38.56
C HIS A 113 -9.55 13.51 -38.20
N ALA A 114 -9.04 14.34 -39.12
CA ALA A 114 -7.93 15.24 -38.87
C ALA A 114 -8.22 16.13 -37.63
N PRO A 115 -7.20 16.46 -36.82
CA PRO A 115 -7.42 17.22 -35.59
C PRO A 115 -8.04 18.59 -35.90
N PRO A 116 -9.05 19.05 -35.13
CA PRO A 116 -9.61 20.38 -35.29
C PRO A 116 -8.52 21.45 -35.04
N GLU A 117 -8.65 22.62 -35.68
CA GLU A 117 -7.62 23.68 -35.75
C GLU A 117 -7.07 24.20 -34.40
N ASN A 118 -7.61 23.76 -33.24
CA ASN A 118 -7.18 24.12 -31.89
C ASN A 118 -6.58 22.94 -31.06
N TRP A 119 -6.52 21.71 -31.60
CA TRP A 119 -6.06 20.52 -30.85
C TRP A 119 -4.54 20.53 -30.59
N VAL A 120 -3.75 21.09 -31.51
CA VAL A 120 -2.29 21.19 -31.40
C VAL A 120 -1.88 22.05 -30.21
N ASP A 121 -2.53 23.20 -30.02
CA ASP A 121 -2.25 24.12 -28.91
C ASP A 121 -2.69 23.54 -27.56
N GLN A 122 -3.76 22.74 -27.55
CA GLN A 122 -4.29 22.12 -26.35
C GLN A 122 -3.53 20.83 -25.94
N PHE A 123 -3.01 20.09 -26.91
CA PHE A 123 -2.37 18.78 -26.73
C PHE A 123 -1.04 18.68 -27.51
N PRO A 124 -0.04 19.50 -27.17
CA PRO A 124 1.21 19.58 -27.94
C PRO A 124 2.00 18.27 -27.92
N LEU A 125 1.91 17.48 -26.85
CA LEU A 125 2.59 16.18 -26.75
C LEU A 125 1.94 15.12 -27.65
N HIS A 126 0.62 15.18 -27.83
CA HIS A 126 -0.11 14.31 -28.75
C HIS A 126 0.20 14.66 -30.20
N SER A 127 0.29 15.96 -30.52
CA SER A 127 0.71 16.42 -31.85
C SER A 127 2.12 15.95 -32.20
N ALA A 128 3.09 16.15 -31.30
CA ALA A 128 4.46 15.69 -31.52
C ALA A 128 4.54 14.15 -31.70
N ALA A 129 3.73 13.40 -30.95
CA ALA A 129 3.62 11.95 -31.11
C ALA A 129 2.95 11.51 -32.41
N TYR A 130 1.96 12.27 -32.89
CA TYR A 130 1.31 12.07 -34.17
C TYR A 130 2.28 12.31 -35.34
N GLU A 131 3.13 13.33 -35.25
CA GLU A 131 4.13 13.69 -36.26
C GLU A 131 5.41 12.84 -36.19
N GLY A 132 5.64 12.14 -35.07
CA GLY A 132 6.84 11.34 -34.85
C GLY A 132 8.06 12.15 -34.40
N ASP A 133 7.88 13.40 -33.96
CA ASP A 133 8.95 14.26 -33.48
C ASP A 133 9.41 13.87 -32.07
N ALA A 134 10.32 12.90 -32.03
CA ALA A 134 10.91 12.39 -30.81
C ALA A 134 11.69 13.45 -30.01
N GLU A 135 12.20 14.51 -30.64
CA GLU A 135 12.97 15.54 -29.95
C GLU A 135 12.04 16.52 -29.23
N THR A 136 10.97 16.96 -29.90
CA THR A 136 9.92 17.77 -29.26
C THR A 136 9.25 17.01 -28.11
N ILE A 137 9.00 15.70 -28.25
CA ILE A 137 8.50 14.86 -27.14
C ILE A 137 9.44 14.94 -25.92
N LYS A 138 10.75 14.77 -26.11
CA LYS A 138 11.71 14.85 -25.00
C LYS A 138 11.72 16.22 -24.35
N GLN A 139 11.65 17.29 -25.14
CA GLN A 139 11.61 18.66 -24.66
C GLN A 139 10.35 18.94 -23.84
N LEU A 140 9.17 18.63 -24.38
CA LEU A 140 7.89 18.84 -23.71
C LEU A 140 7.82 18.08 -22.37
N VAL A 141 8.24 16.82 -22.34
CA VAL A 141 8.25 16.08 -21.07
C VAL A 141 9.27 16.64 -20.08
N THR A 142 10.40 17.20 -20.54
CA THR A 142 11.37 17.88 -19.67
C THR A 142 10.83 19.18 -19.09
N VAL A 143 9.97 19.88 -19.83
CA VAL A 143 9.27 21.10 -19.38
C VAL A 143 8.09 20.79 -18.44
N GLY A 144 7.74 19.51 -18.26
CA GLY A 144 6.77 19.05 -17.27
C GLY A 144 5.44 18.56 -17.83
N TYR A 145 5.30 18.38 -19.14
CA TYR A 145 4.11 17.74 -19.72
C TYR A 145 4.04 16.26 -19.33
N HIS A 146 2.83 15.80 -18.98
CA HIS A 146 2.59 14.42 -18.56
C HIS A 146 2.31 13.51 -19.77
N ALA A 147 3.18 12.51 -19.99
CA ALA A 147 3.04 11.59 -21.14
C ALA A 147 1.88 10.59 -21.02
N ASP A 148 1.27 10.47 -19.85
CA ASP A 148 0.07 9.65 -19.61
C ASP A 148 -1.24 10.47 -19.66
N GLN A 149 -1.18 11.75 -19.99
CA GLN A 149 -2.37 12.58 -20.03
C GLN A 149 -3.25 12.21 -21.25
N PRO A 150 -4.52 11.80 -21.03
CA PRO A 150 -5.44 11.56 -22.13
C PRO A 150 -5.93 12.88 -22.74
N ASP A 151 -6.23 12.84 -24.04
CA ASP A 151 -6.98 13.90 -24.71
C ASP A 151 -8.50 13.72 -24.59
N MET A 152 -9.27 14.49 -25.37
CA MET A 152 -10.73 14.44 -25.40
C MET A 152 -11.33 13.11 -25.89
N HIS A 153 -10.53 12.21 -26.45
CA HIS A 153 -10.93 10.87 -26.89
C HIS A 153 -10.40 9.76 -25.98
N SER A 154 -9.84 10.15 -24.83
CA SER A 154 -9.12 9.25 -23.94
C SER A 154 -7.87 8.61 -24.57
N TRP A 155 -7.26 9.27 -25.56
CA TRP A 155 -6.00 8.83 -26.16
C TRP A 155 -4.82 9.50 -25.47
N VAL A 156 -3.84 8.70 -25.04
CA VAL A 156 -2.51 9.21 -24.67
C VAL A 156 -1.63 9.39 -25.93
N PRO A 157 -0.59 10.24 -25.89
CA PRO A 157 0.34 10.43 -27.00
C PRO A 157 0.90 9.11 -27.58
N LEU A 158 1.10 8.10 -26.72
CA LEU A 158 1.61 6.79 -27.12
C LEU A 158 0.70 6.07 -28.12
N HIS A 159 -0.63 6.26 -28.07
CA HIS A 159 -1.54 5.68 -29.05
C HIS A 159 -1.29 6.26 -30.45
N TYR A 160 -1.08 7.56 -30.57
CA TYR A 160 -0.80 8.24 -31.84
C TYR A 160 0.52 7.78 -32.45
N ALA A 161 1.59 7.75 -31.66
CA ALA A 161 2.90 7.26 -32.10
C ALA A 161 2.81 5.80 -32.58
N CYS A 162 2.03 4.95 -31.88
CA CYS A 162 1.84 3.55 -32.27
C CYS A 162 0.95 3.38 -33.51
N TRP A 163 -0.08 4.20 -33.68
CA TRP A 163 -0.96 4.18 -34.85
C TRP A 163 -0.22 4.58 -36.13
N ASN A 164 0.67 5.58 -36.05
CA ASN A 164 1.45 6.06 -37.20
C ASN A 164 2.77 5.31 -37.42
N GLY A 165 3.16 4.41 -36.51
CA GLY A 165 4.37 3.59 -36.67
C GLY A 165 5.68 4.31 -36.31
N HIS A 166 5.61 5.40 -35.54
CA HIS A 166 6.78 6.22 -35.19
C HIS A 166 7.60 5.61 -34.05
N ALA A 167 8.47 4.66 -34.38
CA ALA A 167 9.29 3.91 -33.43
C ALA A 167 10.14 4.80 -32.50
N ASP A 168 10.71 5.89 -33.00
CA ASP A 168 11.53 6.80 -32.18
C ASP A 168 10.69 7.62 -31.20
N ALA A 169 9.48 8.04 -31.59
CA ALA A 169 8.52 8.69 -30.70
C ALA A 169 8.03 7.72 -29.61
N VAL A 170 7.74 6.46 -29.96
CA VAL A 170 7.41 5.40 -29.00
C VAL A 170 8.54 5.22 -27.99
N ARG A 171 9.80 5.15 -28.46
CA ARG A 171 10.97 5.03 -27.56
C ARG A 171 11.09 6.23 -26.62
N ALA A 172 10.89 7.46 -27.14
CA ALA A 172 10.95 8.68 -26.34
C ALA A 172 9.86 8.74 -25.25
N LEU A 173 8.64 8.29 -25.57
CA LEU A 173 7.51 8.26 -24.64
C LEU A 173 7.66 7.18 -23.55
N LEU A 174 8.22 6.01 -23.89
CA LEU A 174 8.43 4.93 -22.93
C LEU A 174 9.71 5.10 -22.08
N GLN A 175 10.61 5.99 -22.47
CA GLN A 175 11.88 6.20 -21.79
C GLN A 175 11.66 6.58 -20.31
N ASN A 176 12.41 5.94 -19.41
CA ASN A 176 12.35 6.17 -17.96
C ASN A 176 10.95 5.98 -17.33
N GLY A 177 10.09 5.14 -17.93
CA GLY A 177 8.78 4.82 -17.35
C GLY A 177 7.82 6.02 -17.30
N ARG A 178 8.00 6.99 -18.21
CA ARG A 178 7.21 8.23 -18.29
C ARG A 178 5.78 8.02 -18.76
N CYS A 179 5.54 6.94 -19.51
CA CYS A 179 4.23 6.55 -20.00
C CYS A 179 3.99 5.05 -19.78
N SER A 180 2.76 4.68 -19.44
CA SER A 180 2.34 3.29 -19.36
C SER A 180 2.26 2.67 -20.76
N PRO A 181 2.98 1.57 -21.06
CA PRO A 181 2.85 0.87 -22.35
C PRO A 181 1.48 0.19 -22.52
N ASN A 182 0.70 0.09 -21.44
CA ASN A 182 -0.61 -0.55 -21.39
C ASN A 182 -1.73 0.47 -21.13
N ALA A 183 -1.55 1.74 -21.51
CA ALA A 183 -2.64 2.71 -21.45
C ALA A 183 -3.84 2.19 -22.25
N GLU A 184 -5.04 2.29 -21.70
CA GLU A 184 -6.28 1.88 -22.34
C GLU A 184 -7.05 3.13 -22.75
N ASN A 185 -7.59 3.15 -23.98
CA ASN A 185 -8.54 4.18 -24.40
C ASN A 185 -9.99 3.81 -24.02
N GLU A 186 -10.95 4.62 -24.44
CA GLU A 186 -12.38 4.36 -24.22
C GLU A 186 -12.90 3.02 -24.76
N ASN A 187 -12.22 2.42 -25.73
CA ASN A 187 -12.58 1.13 -26.29
C ASN A 187 -11.83 -0.05 -25.64
N GLY A 188 -11.06 0.21 -24.59
CA GLY A 188 -10.16 -0.79 -23.99
C GLY A 188 -8.97 -1.15 -24.90
N SER A 189 -8.78 -0.44 -26.02
CA SER A 189 -7.66 -0.66 -26.92
C SER A 189 -6.40 -0.02 -26.33
N THR A 190 -5.27 -0.71 -26.52
CA THR A 190 -3.95 -0.28 -26.02
C THR A 190 -3.02 0.11 -27.17
N PRO A 191 -1.85 0.74 -26.89
CA PRO A 191 -0.85 1.00 -27.91
C PRO A 191 -0.45 -0.24 -28.72
N LEU A 192 -0.41 -1.42 -28.07
CA LEU A 192 -0.12 -2.69 -28.75
C LEU A 192 -1.23 -3.08 -29.73
N HIS A 193 -2.51 -2.85 -29.40
CA HIS A 193 -3.61 -3.07 -30.35
C HIS A 193 -3.46 -2.19 -31.60
N PHE A 194 -3.17 -0.90 -31.43
CA PHE A 194 -3.04 0.02 -32.56
C PHE A 194 -1.84 -0.29 -33.45
N ALA A 195 -0.66 -0.53 -32.85
CA ALA A 195 0.53 -0.93 -33.60
C ALA A 195 0.30 -2.24 -34.37
N SER A 196 -0.42 -3.19 -33.77
CA SER A 196 -0.71 -4.50 -34.37
C SER A 196 -1.75 -4.40 -35.48
N PHE A 197 -2.84 -3.65 -35.26
CA PHE A 197 -3.88 -3.39 -36.26
C PHE A 197 -3.32 -2.70 -37.50
N ARG A 198 -2.36 -1.79 -37.34
CA ARG A 198 -1.71 -1.11 -38.47
C ARG A 198 -0.51 -1.88 -39.01
N GLY A 199 -0.14 -3.02 -38.43
CA GLY A 199 0.95 -3.88 -38.92
C GLY A 199 2.35 -3.26 -38.83
N HIS A 200 2.62 -2.43 -37.81
CA HIS A 200 3.92 -1.75 -37.64
C HIS A 200 4.90 -2.63 -36.87
N ALA A 201 5.66 -3.49 -37.56
CA ALA A 201 6.49 -4.52 -36.92
C ALA A 201 7.56 -3.95 -35.98
N ALA A 202 8.22 -2.85 -36.37
CA ALA A 202 9.24 -2.20 -35.54
C ALA A 202 8.67 -1.67 -34.21
N VAL A 203 7.46 -1.10 -34.22
CA VAL A 203 6.79 -0.62 -33.01
C VAL A 203 6.32 -1.79 -32.14
N VAL A 204 5.73 -2.83 -32.75
CA VAL A 204 5.31 -4.03 -32.03
C VAL A 204 6.51 -4.68 -31.33
N GLN A 205 7.65 -4.81 -32.02
CA GLN A 205 8.90 -5.33 -31.44
C GLN A 205 9.34 -4.52 -30.21
N LEU A 206 9.27 -3.18 -30.27
CA LEU A 206 9.61 -2.30 -29.15
C LEU A 206 8.65 -2.51 -27.97
N LEU A 207 7.36 -2.65 -28.22
CA LEU A 207 6.36 -2.84 -27.16
C LEU A 207 6.50 -4.21 -26.49
N VAL A 208 6.58 -5.31 -27.27
CA VAL A 208 6.61 -6.68 -26.70
C VAL A 208 7.90 -7.01 -25.95
N THR A 209 8.97 -6.24 -26.18
CA THR A 209 10.23 -6.35 -25.45
C THR A 209 10.27 -5.48 -24.18
N HIS A 210 9.32 -4.57 -24.01
CA HIS A 210 9.22 -3.76 -22.80
C HIS A 210 8.82 -4.61 -21.59
N PRO A 211 9.49 -4.51 -20.42
CA PRO A 211 9.25 -5.41 -19.27
C PRO A 211 7.83 -5.31 -18.69
N ASP A 212 7.20 -4.16 -18.82
CA ASP A 212 5.87 -3.90 -18.25
C ASP A 212 4.70 -4.25 -19.17
N ILE A 213 4.95 -4.61 -20.43
CA ILE A 213 3.87 -4.81 -21.41
C ILE A 213 2.96 -5.98 -21.01
N ASP A 214 1.66 -5.77 -21.13
CA ASP A 214 0.65 -6.81 -21.05
C ASP A 214 0.43 -7.37 -22.45
N LYS A 215 0.96 -8.58 -22.67
CA LYS A 215 0.87 -9.29 -23.95
C LYS A 215 -0.46 -10.03 -24.13
N THR A 216 -1.24 -10.13 -23.06
CA THR A 216 -2.50 -10.89 -23.00
C THR A 216 -3.73 -10.00 -23.03
N VAL A 217 -3.53 -8.71 -23.28
CA VAL A 217 -4.59 -7.71 -23.26
C VAL A 217 -5.63 -7.98 -24.34
N VAL A 218 -6.88 -7.64 -24.03
CA VAL A 218 -8.04 -7.67 -24.94
C VAL A 218 -8.75 -6.33 -24.90
N ASP A 219 -9.32 -5.92 -26.03
CA ASP A 219 -10.20 -4.74 -26.10
C ASP A 219 -11.62 -5.04 -25.56
N LYS A 220 -12.52 -4.05 -25.59
CA LYS A 220 -13.92 -4.23 -25.15
C LYS A 220 -14.73 -5.23 -25.99
N GLU A 221 -14.24 -5.60 -27.17
CA GLU A 221 -14.85 -6.62 -28.03
C GLU A 221 -14.15 -7.99 -27.85
N ASP A 222 -13.39 -8.16 -26.76
CA ASP A 222 -12.61 -9.36 -26.42
C ASP A 222 -11.55 -9.75 -27.47
N ARG A 223 -11.10 -8.79 -28.29
CA ARG A 223 -10.10 -9.05 -29.34
C ARG A 223 -8.71 -8.79 -28.83
N THR A 224 -7.79 -9.71 -29.11
CA THR A 224 -6.37 -9.53 -28.84
C THR A 224 -5.69 -8.67 -29.91
N PRO A 225 -4.49 -8.11 -29.65
CA PRO A 225 -3.68 -7.46 -30.68
C PRO A 225 -3.40 -8.38 -31.90
N LEU A 226 -3.29 -9.69 -31.67
CA LEU A 226 -3.10 -10.68 -32.73
C LEU A 226 -4.36 -10.83 -33.60
N ASN A 227 -5.56 -10.85 -33.00
CA ASN A 227 -6.81 -10.91 -33.75
C ASN A 227 -6.96 -9.67 -34.65
N LEU A 228 -6.73 -8.48 -34.09
CA LEU A 228 -6.80 -7.23 -34.87
C LEU A 228 -5.80 -7.19 -36.01
N CYS A 229 -4.59 -7.72 -35.81
CA CYS A 229 -3.56 -7.81 -36.84
C CYS A 229 -3.98 -8.74 -38.00
N GLU A 230 -4.49 -9.93 -37.67
CA GLU A 230 -4.91 -10.92 -38.66
C GLU A 230 -6.21 -10.52 -39.39
N GLU A 231 -7.08 -9.73 -38.74
CA GLU A 231 -8.30 -9.16 -39.33
C GLU A 231 -7.99 -8.01 -40.31
N SER A 232 -7.11 -7.09 -39.92
CA SER A 232 -6.83 -5.88 -40.71
C SER A 232 -5.90 -6.12 -41.90
N ARG A 233 -4.93 -7.05 -41.75
CA ARG A 233 -3.88 -7.39 -42.72
C ARG A 233 -3.16 -6.17 -43.32
N GLN A 234 -2.86 -5.17 -42.50
CA GLN A 234 -2.16 -3.95 -42.94
C GLN A 234 -0.63 -4.10 -42.84
N ASN A 235 0.11 -3.36 -43.68
CA ASN A 235 1.59 -3.28 -43.64
C ASN A 235 2.27 -4.66 -43.45
N GLU A 236 3.14 -4.79 -42.44
CA GLU A 236 3.95 -5.96 -42.15
C GLU A 236 3.22 -6.96 -41.23
N TRP A 237 1.91 -7.20 -41.47
CA TRP A 237 1.05 -7.98 -40.57
C TRP A 237 1.55 -9.41 -40.31
N GLU A 238 2.15 -10.10 -41.29
CA GLU A 238 2.69 -11.46 -41.09
C GLU A 238 3.84 -11.47 -40.08
N MET A 239 4.73 -10.47 -40.16
CA MET A 239 5.83 -10.30 -39.22
C MET A 239 5.29 -9.94 -37.84
N VAL A 240 4.33 -9.02 -37.75
CA VAL A 240 3.65 -8.68 -36.49
C VAL A 240 3.00 -9.90 -35.85
N ALA A 241 2.24 -10.70 -36.62
CA ALA A 241 1.59 -11.90 -36.12
C ALA A 241 2.60 -12.92 -35.58
N ALA A 242 3.75 -13.08 -36.26
CA ALA A 242 4.84 -13.92 -35.78
C ALA A 242 5.45 -13.39 -34.47
N LEU A 243 5.71 -12.07 -34.38
CA LEU A 243 6.24 -11.44 -33.17
C LEU A 243 5.30 -11.58 -31.97
N LEU A 244 4.00 -11.41 -32.16
CA LEU A 244 2.99 -11.58 -31.10
C LEU A 244 2.90 -13.04 -30.63
N LYS A 245 2.93 -13.99 -31.57
CA LYS A 245 2.96 -15.44 -31.27
C LYS A 245 4.24 -15.84 -30.52
N GLU A 246 5.40 -15.30 -30.89
CA GLU A 246 6.65 -15.54 -30.16
C GLU A 246 6.62 -14.87 -28.77
N ALA A 247 6.13 -13.64 -28.69
CA ALA A 247 6.11 -12.87 -27.45
C ALA A 247 5.26 -13.52 -26.34
N THR A 248 4.16 -14.18 -26.71
CA THR A 248 3.27 -14.92 -25.81
C THR A 248 3.85 -16.26 -25.34
N GLN A 249 4.82 -16.83 -26.07
CA GLN A 249 5.53 -18.05 -25.66
C GLN A 249 6.65 -17.77 -24.65
N LYS A 250 7.15 -16.53 -24.57
CA LYS A 250 8.19 -16.16 -23.60
C LYS A 250 7.64 -16.19 -22.18
N PRO A 251 8.40 -16.74 -21.20
CA PRO A 251 7.94 -16.79 -19.82
C PRO A 251 7.66 -15.37 -19.29
N PRO A 252 6.61 -15.19 -18.48
CA PRO A 252 6.27 -13.90 -17.90
C PRO A 252 7.38 -13.39 -16.98
N VAL A 253 7.46 -12.05 -16.87
CA VAL A 253 8.35 -11.37 -15.91
C VAL A 253 7.94 -11.78 -14.49
N ARG A 254 8.90 -11.81 -13.56
CA ARG A 254 8.65 -12.17 -12.16
C ARG A 254 8.80 -10.98 -11.22
N ILE A 255 8.10 -11.03 -10.10
CA ILE A 255 8.15 -10.06 -9.02
C ILE A 255 8.35 -10.76 -7.67
N ASP A 256 9.15 -10.15 -6.81
CA ASP A 256 9.35 -10.60 -5.44
C ASP A 256 8.18 -10.20 -4.55
N VAL A 257 7.59 -11.18 -3.87
CA VAL A 257 6.64 -10.98 -2.78
C VAL A 257 7.26 -11.50 -1.49
N HIS A 258 7.61 -10.59 -0.60
CA HIS A 258 8.27 -10.88 0.68
C HIS A 258 7.30 -11.48 1.70
N LEU A 259 7.83 -12.29 2.61
CA LEU A 259 7.14 -12.76 3.80
C LEU A 259 7.52 -11.88 4.99
N MET A 260 6.59 -11.67 5.92
CA MET A 260 6.87 -10.97 7.17
C MET A 260 7.51 -11.90 8.21
N ASP A 261 8.74 -12.35 7.94
CA ASP A 261 9.54 -13.19 8.84
C ASP A 261 10.85 -12.53 9.24
N LEU A 262 11.62 -13.19 10.11
CA LEU A 262 12.93 -12.71 10.56
C LEU A 262 14.04 -12.94 9.52
N ASP A 263 13.81 -13.82 8.56
CA ASP A 263 14.78 -14.26 7.56
C ASP A 263 14.76 -13.37 6.31
N GLY A 264 13.72 -12.53 6.14
CA GLY A 264 13.51 -11.70 4.96
C GLY A 264 13.15 -12.53 3.72
N SER A 265 12.50 -13.69 3.91
CA SER A 265 12.17 -14.62 2.84
C SER A 265 11.24 -13.97 1.81
N HIS A 266 11.29 -14.44 0.57
CA HIS A 266 10.40 -13.99 -0.50
C HIS A 266 10.01 -15.15 -1.42
N VAL A 267 8.89 -14.98 -2.11
CA VAL A 267 8.41 -15.87 -3.17
C VAL A 267 8.42 -15.07 -4.47
N MET A 268 8.98 -15.68 -5.51
CA MET A 268 8.96 -15.13 -6.86
C MET A 268 7.66 -15.52 -7.57
N LEU A 269 6.84 -14.52 -7.90
CA LEU A 269 5.57 -14.71 -8.60
C LEU A 269 5.63 -14.16 -10.02
N GLU A 270 4.90 -14.78 -10.92
CA GLU A 270 4.82 -14.38 -12.32
C GLU A 270 3.84 -13.21 -12.50
N LEU A 271 4.15 -12.33 -13.46
CA LEU A 271 3.33 -11.21 -13.91
C LEU A 271 2.66 -11.59 -15.24
N PRO A 272 1.58 -12.40 -15.24
CA PRO A 272 0.95 -12.88 -16.47
C PRO A 272 0.45 -11.74 -17.37
N ALA A 273 0.11 -10.59 -16.79
CA ALA A 273 -0.37 -9.40 -17.48
C ALA A 273 0.61 -8.22 -17.33
N GLY A 274 1.92 -8.48 -17.20
CA GLY A 274 2.93 -7.43 -17.03
C GLY A 274 2.61 -6.49 -15.86
N SER A 275 2.69 -5.17 -16.07
CA SER A 275 2.33 -4.18 -15.04
C SER A 275 0.84 -4.13 -14.71
N ASN A 276 -0.01 -4.72 -15.54
CA ASN A 276 -1.45 -4.85 -15.30
C ASN A 276 -1.83 -6.07 -14.45
N THR A 277 -0.86 -6.90 -14.08
CA THR A 277 -1.10 -8.03 -13.17
C THR A 277 -1.74 -7.55 -11.87
N THR A 278 -2.88 -8.15 -11.54
CA THR A 278 -3.67 -7.83 -10.35
C THR A 278 -3.20 -8.62 -9.13
N VAL A 279 -3.52 -8.12 -7.93
CA VAL A 279 -3.32 -8.84 -6.66
C VAL A 279 -3.99 -10.21 -6.68
N SER A 280 -5.19 -10.33 -7.25
CA SER A 280 -5.91 -11.61 -7.37
C SER A 280 -5.13 -12.62 -8.20
N GLN A 281 -4.54 -12.20 -9.32
CA GLN A 281 -3.69 -13.05 -10.16
C GLN A 281 -2.42 -13.49 -9.42
N LEU A 282 -1.81 -12.63 -8.61
CA LEU A 282 -0.67 -13.01 -7.77
C LEU A 282 -1.06 -14.01 -6.68
N LEU A 283 -2.14 -13.75 -5.94
CA LEU A 283 -2.60 -14.63 -4.86
C LEU A 283 -2.98 -16.03 -5.35
N LYS A 284 -3.52 -16.16 -6.57
CA LYS A 284 -3.83 -17.46 -7.18
C LYS A 284 -2.60 -18.35 -7.38
N GLN A 285 -1.41 -17.76 -7.56
CA GLN A 285 -0.16 -18.51 -7.76
C GLN A 285 0.43 -19.06 -6.47
N LEU A 286 0.06 -18.53 -5.31
CA LEU A 286 0.62 -18.96 -4.02
C LEU A 286 0.09 -20.32 -3.54
N GLU A 287 -0.77 -20.98 -4.34
CA GLU A 287 -1.36 -22.30 -4.07
C GLU A 287 -1.80 -22.49 -2.61
N LEU A 288 -2.35 -21.44 -2.00
CA LEU A 288 -2.74 -21.47 -0.60
C LEU A 288 -3.79 -22.57 -0.37
N PRO A 289 -3.65 -23.37 0.71
CA PRO A 289 -4.58 -24.45 1.02
C PRO A 289 -6.03 -24.00 1.01
N ARG A 290 -6.93 -24.88 0.57
CA ARG A 290 -8.38 -24.58 0.53
C ARG A 290 -8.85 -24.14 1.91
N GLY A 291 -9.59 -23.03 1.94
CA GLY A 291 -10.05 -22.42 3.19
C GLY A 291 -9.06 -21.47 3.85
N CYS A 292 -7.80 -21.36 3.41
CA CYS A 292 -6.82 -20.40 3.96
C CYS A 292 -6.63 -19.15 3.09
N GLN A 293 -7.23 -19.11 1.90
CA GLN A 293 -7.05 -18.03 0.93
C GLN A 293 -7.50 -16.65 1.44
N HIS A 294 -8.50 -16.62 2.32
CA HIS A 294 -9.02 -15.38 2.92
C HIS A 294 -8.18 -14.89 4.10
N ALA A 295 -7.18 -15.65 4.54
CA ALA A 295 -6.35 -15.30 5.68
C ALA A 295 -5.24 -14.32 5.34
N PHE A 296 -4.88 -14.22 4.06
CA PHE A 296 -3.74 -13.44 3.59
C PHE A 296 -4.12 -12.50 2.47
N ALA A 297 -3.41 -11.38 2.41
CA ALA A 297 -3.52 -10.38 1.36
C ALA A 297 -2.11 -9.92 0.92
N ILE A 298 -2.04 -9.33 -0.26
CA ILE A 298 -0.84 -8.60 -0.70
C ILE A 298 -0.87 -7.20 -0.09
N TRP A 299 0.25 -6.80 0.48
CA TRP A 299 0.49 -5.47 1.02
C TRP A 299 1.65 -4.83 0.27
N ILE A 300 1.58 -3.51 0.10
CA ILE A 300 2.74 -2.71 -0.30
C ILE A 300 3.24 -1.97 0.94
N ALA A 301 4.52 -2.09 1.22
CA ALA A 301 5.10 -1.49 2.41
C ALA A 301 6.53 -0.99 2.20
N SER A 302 6.82 0.15 2.80
CA SER A 302 8.16 0.69 2.99
C SER A 302 8.50 0.75 4.47
N GLN A 303 9.57 1.44 4.85
CA GLN A 303 9.96 1.58 6.26
C GLN A 303 8.87 2.21 7.13
N SER A 304 8.13 3.18 6.58
CA SER A 304 7.25 4.04 7.38
C SER A 304 5.76 3.93 7.04
N LEU A 305 5.40 3.24 5.95
CA LEU A 305 4.01 3.10 5.49
C LEU A 305 3.73 1.68 5.02
N HIS A 306 2.62 1.10 5.49
CA HIS A 306 2.16 -0.24 5.13
C HIS A 306 0.69 -0.16 4.71
N LEU A 307 0.36 -0.61 3.50
CA LEU A 307 -0.99 -0.56 2.95
C LEU A 307 -1.41 -1.93 2.42
N GLN A 308 -2.57 -2.41 2.85
CA GLN A 308 -3.19 -3.60 2.25
C GLN A 308 -3.76 -3.25 0.88
N MET A 309 -3.42 -4.05 -0.12
CA MET A 309 -3.93 -3.90 -1.47
C MET A 309 -5.24 -4.68 -1.63
N ARG A 310 -6.12 -4.18 -2.48
CA ARG A 310 -7.36 -4.87 -2.85
C ARG A 310 -7.11 -5.86 -4.00
N PRO A 311 -7.91 -6.93 -4.13
CA PRO A 311 -7.69 -7.97 -5.14
C PRO A 311 -7.55 -7.46 -6.58
N GLU A 312 -8.20 -6.36 -6.91
CA GLU A 312 -8.19 -5.74 -8.23
C GLU A 312 -7.05 -4.73 -8.45
N HIS A 313 -6.29 -4.37 -7.40
CA HIS A 313 -5.17 -3.43 -7.54
C HIS A 313 -4.03 -4.05 -8.36
N LYS A 314 -3.27 -3.19 -9.04
CA LYS A 314 -2.12 -3.54 -9.89
C LYS A 314 -0.81 -3.20 -9.16
N PRO A 315 -0.13 -4.17 -8.49
CA PRO A 315 0.96 -3.87 -7.56
C PRO A 315 2.15 -3.14 -8.18
N VAL A 316 2.50 -3.49 -9.42
CA VAL A 316 3.60 -2.86 -10.15
C VAL A 316 3.36 -1.36 -10.35
N LEU A 317 2.13 -0.95 -10.64
CA LEU A 317 1.78 0.46 -10.79
C LEU A 317 1.90 1.22 -9.47
N HIS A 318 1.46 0.62 -8.36
CA HIS A 318 1.61 1.23 -7.03
C HIS A 318 3.07 1.39 -6.60
N VAL A 319 3.94 0.43 -6.96
CA VAL A 319 5.39 0.53 -6.73
C VAL A 319 5.97 1.73 -7.49
N LYS A 320 5.60 1.90 -8.77
CA LYS A 320 6.08 3.04 -9.59
C LYS A 320 5.58 4.39 -9.07
N GLN A 321 4.34 4.44 -8.60
CA GLN A 321 3.72 5.66 -8.09
C GLN A 321 4.07 5.95 -6.63
N TRP A 322 4.88 5.12 -5.98
CA TRP A 322 5.11 5.16 -4.53
C TRP A 322 5.54 6.53 -4.00
N SER A 323 6.31 7.29 -4.77
CA SER A 323 6.72 8.63 -4.37
C SER A 323 5.53 9.59 -4.19
N MET A 324 4.52 9.50 -5.05
CA MET A 324 3.27 10.23 -4.93
C MET A 324 2.47 9.75 -3.71
N ILE A 325 2.42 8.43 -3.50
CA ILE A 325 1.75 7.80 -2.35
C ILE A 325 2.30 8.33 -1.02
N ILE A 326 3.62 8.37 -0.89
CA ILE A 326 4.30 8.88 0.31
C ILE A 326 3.99 10.37 0.55
N ARG A 327 4.02 11.20 -0.49
CA ARG A 327 3.69 12.65 -0.38
C ARG A 327 2.25 12.89 0.08
N GLN A 328 1.32 12.09 -0.44
CA GLN A 328 -0.11 12.21 -0.13
C GLN A 328 -0.44 11.72 1.27
N LEU A 329 0.09 10.56 1.67
CA LEU A 329 -0.30 9.88 2.91
C LEU A 329 0.62 10.14 4.10
N THR A 330 1.77 10.78 3.89
CA THR A 330 2.77 10.99 4.95
C THR A 330 3.49 12.32 4.80
N ASN A 331 4.38 12.62 5.76
CA ASN A 331 5.34 13.73 5.69
C ASN A 331 6.78 13.23 5.55
N TYR A 332 6.98 11.95 5.18
CA TYR A 332 8.31 11.36 5.00
C TYR A 332 8.90 11.73 3.64
N ASN A 333 10.23 11.64 3.53
CA ASN A 333 10.92 11.83 2.26
C ASN A 333 10.63 10.64 1.32
N PRO A 334 10.03 10.87 0.14
CA PRO A 334 9.79 9.81 -0.83
C PRO A 334 11.05 9.04 -1.29
N GLU A 335 12.20 9.71 -1.34
CA GLU A 335 13.44 9.12 -1.85
C GLU A 335 14.03 8.06 -0.91
N THR A 336 13.75 8.18 0.39
CA THR A 336 14.20 7.22 1.41
C THR A 336 13.24 6.04 1.59
N GLU A 337 12.05 6.11 0.99
CA GLU A 337 11.00 5.12 1.17
C GLU A 337 10.97 4.17 -0.03
N GLN A 338 11.64 3.03 0.08
CA GLN A 338 11.61 1.98 -0.94
C GLN A 338 10.49 0.98 -0.66
N PRO A 339 9.49 0.85 -1.55
CA PRO A 339 8.38 -0.08 -1.35
C PRO A 339 8.78 -1.51 -1.74
N LEU A 340 8.30 -2.47 -0.96
CA LEU A 340 8.31 -3.89 -1.29
C LEU A 340 6.89 -4.45 -1.18
N LEU A 341 6.63 -5.53 -1.91
CA LEU A 341 5.38 -6.29 -1.77
C LEU A 341 5.55 -7.34 -0.69
N TYR A 342 4.51 -7.53 0.12
CA TYR A 342 4.48 -8.51 1.19
C TYR A 342 3.21 -9.36 1.14
N LEU A 343 3.34 -10.66 1.41
CA LEU A 343 2.23 -11.51 1.81
C LEU A 343 2.06 -11.40 3.33
N ARG A 344 0.90 -10.92 3.77
CA ARG A 344 0.61 -10.68 5.19
C ARG A 344 -0.80 -11.10 5.54
N ARG A 345 -1.08 -11.21 6.83
CA ARG A 345 -2.44 -11.39 7.37
C ARG A 345 -3.40 -10.35 6.79
N ASP A 346 -4.58 -10.77 6.36
CA ASP A 346 -5.64 -9.84 5.96
C ASP A 346 -6.12 -9.04 7.19
N ALA A 347 -6.16 -7.72 7.09
CA ALA A 347 -6.64 -6.83 8.16
C ALA A 347 -8.13 -7.06 8.50
N LEU A 348 -8.90 -7.64 7.58
CA LEU A 348 -10.31 -7.99 7.78
C LEU A 348 -10.51 -9.35 8.44
N LEU A 349 -9.47 -10.19 8.52
CA LEU A 349 -9.56 -11.51 9.13
C LEU A 349 -9.91 -11.38 10.62
N THR A 350 -11.00 -12.03 11.05
CA THR A 350 -11.38 -12.06 12.46
C THR A 350 -10.53 -13.07 13.23
N VAL A 351 -10.44 -12.91 14.55
CA VAL A 351 -9.72 -13.88 15.41
C VAL A 351 -10.40 -15.25 15.39
N ASP A 352 -11.73 -15.30 15.27
CA ASP A 352 -12.47 -16.56 15.28
C ASP A 352 -12.32 -17.31 13.95
N ASP A 353 -12.37 -16.61 12.81
CA ASP A 353 -12.06 -17.22 11.51
C ASP A 353 -10.62 -17.73 11.47
N GLU A 354 -9.67 -16.94 11.98
CA GLU A 354 -8.27 -17.34 12.04
C GLU A 354 -8.05 -18.61 12.91
N ARG A 355 -8.83 -18.81 13.97
CA ARG A 355 -8.76 -20.03 14.80
C ARG A 355 -9.15 -21.29 14.04
N THR A 356 -9.90 -21.18 12.95
CA THR A 356 -10.27 -22.32 12.10
C THR A 356 -9.11 -22.82 11.26
N ILE A 357 -8.07 -22.00 11.06
CA ILE A 357 -6.88 -22.33 10.27
C ILE A 357 -6.02 -23.34 11.03
N LYS A 358 -5.80 -24.51 10.42
CA LYS A 358 -4.96 -25.60 10.95
C LYS A 358 -3.82 -26.01 10.03
N ASP A 359 -3.78 -25.48 8.81
CA ASP A 359 -2.71 -25.78 7.87
C ASP A 359 -1.35 -25.30 8.42
N ALA A 360 -0.33 -26.15 8.32
CA ALA A 360 0.98 -25.87 8.91
C ALA A 360 1.69 -24.68 8.27
N HIS A 361 1.56 -24.49 6.96
CA HIS A 361 2.18 -23.37 6.26
C HIS A 361 1.48 -22.05 6.59
N ALA A 362 0.14 -22.04 6.59
CA ALA A 362 -0.63 -20.86 6.98
C ALA A 362 -0.38 -20.47 8.44
N VAL A 363 -0.35 -21.45 9.36
CA VAL A 363 -0.03 -21.22 10.78
C VAL A 363 1.38 -20.64 10.92
N LYS A 364 2.37 -21.16 10.20
CA LYS A 364 3.73 -20.62 10.21
C LYS A 364 3.76 -19.17 9.75
N THR A 365 3.12 -18.83 8.63
CA THR A 365 3.11 -17.45 8.10
C THR A 365 2.46 -16.46 9.08
N LEU A 366 1.34 -16.84 9.71
CA LEU A 366 0.70 -16.04 10.75
C LEU A 366 1.60 -15.88 11.97
N PHE A 367 2.24 -16.97 12.40
CA PHE A 367 3.17 -16.99 13.52
C PHE A 367 4.39 -16.08 13.28
N ASP A 368 4.99 -16.13 12.10
CA ASP A 368 6.17 -15.32 11.76
C ASP A 368 5.84 -13.82 11.79
N GLU A 369 4.71 -13.41 11.18
CA GLU A 369 4.27 -12.01 11.23
C GLU A 369 3.96 -11.57 12.67
N CYS A 370 3.30 -12.44 13.44
CA CYS A 370 3.00 -12.21 14.85
C CYS A 370 4.29 -12.02 15.67
N LEU A 371 5.30 -12.86 15.47
CA LEU A 371 6.59 -12.78 16.14
C LEU A 371 7.29 -11.45 15.81
N VAL A 372 7.32 -11.05 14.53
CA VAL A 372 7.88 -9.76 14.12
C VAL A 372 7.19 -8.59 14.84
N ASN A 373 5.85 -8.61 14.94
CA ASN A 373 5.09 -7.57 15.65
C ASN A 373 5.38 -7.54 17.16
N VAL A 374 5.53 -8.71 17.80
CA VAL A 374 5.94 -8.81 19.21
C VAL A 374 7.32 -8.19 19.41
N LEU A 375 8.32 -8.60 18.61
CA LEU A 375 9.70 -8.14 18.78
C LEU A 375 9.86 -6.64 18.50
N LYS A 376 9.08 -6.08 17.56
CA LYS A 376 8.99 -4.62 17.31
C LYS A 376 8.29 -3.84 18.43
N GLY A 377 7.67 -4.52 19.40
CA GLY A 377 6.89 -3.91 20.47
C GLY A 377 5.54 -3.37 20.00
N MET A 378 5.03 -3.82 18.85
CA MET A 378 3.71 -3.41 18.35
C MET A 378 2.57 -4.04 19.14
N TYR A 379 2.85 -5.10 19.91
CA TYR A 379 1.95 -5.67 20.92
C TYR A 379 2.44 -5.27 22.31
N PRO A 380 1.91 -4.17 22.90
CA PRO A 380 2.28 -3.77 24.25
C PRO A 380 1.90 -4.88 25.22
N CYS A 381 2.91 -5.46 25.89
CA CYS A 381 2.74 -6.64 26.72
C CYS A 381 3.40 -6.49 28.10
N SER A 382 2.90 -7.21 29.08
CA SER A 382 3.50 -7.27 30.41
C SER A 382 4.84 -8.01 30.38
N ASP A 383 5.61 -7.94 31.47
CA ASP A 383 6.84 -8.72 31.57
C ASP A 383 6.56 -10.22 31.66
N ALA A 384 5.43 -10.61 32.26
CA ALA A 384 4.99 -11.99 32.30
C ALA A 384 4.68 -12.51 30.88
N ASP A 385 3.95 -11.73 30.08
CA ASP A 385 3.66 -12.07 28.69
C ASP A 385 4.93 -12.26 27.86
N ALA A 386 5.90 -11.34 28.00
CA ALA A 386 7.16 -11.43 27.28
C ALA A 386 7.95 -12.69 27.66
N VAL A 387 7.94 -13.09 28.93
CA VAL A 387 8.58 -14.34 29.39
C VAL A 387 7.86 -15.57 28.81
N THR A 388 6.53 -15.60 28.84
CA THR A 388 5.72 -16.70 28.29
C THR A 388 5.99 -16.88 26.80
N LEU A 389 5.90 -15.80 26.02
CA LEU A 389 6.15 -15.83 24.57
C LEU A 389 7.60 -16.26 24.26
N ALA A 390 8.59 -15.72 24.99
CA ALA A 390 9.98 -16.10 24.81
C ALA A 390 10.24 -17.58 25.15
N GLY A 391 9.63 -18.12 26.20
CA GLY A 391 9.73 -19.53 26.58
C GLY A 391 9.11 -20.47 25.54
N LEU A 392 7.95 -20.11 24.99
CA LEU A 392 7.34 -20.82 23.86
C LEU A 392 8.22 -20.75 22.62
N TYR A 393 8.77 -19.58 22.29
CA TYR A 393 9.64 -19.42 21.12
C TYR A 393 10.96 -20.17 21.26
N MET A 394 11.54 -20.21 22.46
CA MET A 394 12.68 -21.07 22.79
C MET A 394 12.38 -22.55 22.49
N GLN A 395 11.21 -23.04 22.88
CA GLN A 395 10.79 -24.42 22.56
C GLN A 395 10.62 -24.63 21.05
N ILE A 396 10.06 -23.65 20.32
CA ILE A 396 9.89 -23.73 18.86
C ILE A 396 11.24 -23.84 18.14
N VAL A 397 12.24 -23.05 18.55
CA VAL A 397 13.53 -22.96 17.84
C VAL A 397 14.52 -24.03 18.28
N TYR A 398 14.59 -24.33 19.58
CA TYR A 398 15.63 -25.19 20.17
C TYR A 398 15.12 -26.54 20.68
N GLY A 399 13.80 -26.76 20.66
CA GLY A 399 13.18 -27.97 21.20
C GLY A 399 13.24 -28.03 22.73
N ASP A 400 13.32 -29.25 23.27
CA ASP A 400 13.28 -29.51 24.71
C ASP A 400 14.45 -28.85 25.46
N HIS A 401 14.17 -28.39 26.69
CA HIS A 401 15.18 -27.83 27.58
C HIS A 401 16.29 -28.85 27.92
N ASP A 402 17.54 -28.53 27.56
CA ASP A 402 18.73 -29.25 28.02
C ASP A 402 19.46 -28.38 29.07
N PRO A 403 19.50 -28.77 30.36
CA PRO A 403 20.19 -28.04 31.42
C PRO A 403 21.68 -27.77 31.16
N ARG A 404 22.32 -28.55 30.29
CA ARG A 404 23.73 -28.36 29.91
C ARG A 404 23.90 -27.24 28.89
N LYS A 405 22.95 -27.09 27.96
CA LYS A 405 23.00 -26.13 26.85
C LYS A 405 22.27 -24.83 27.17
N HIS A 406 21.09 -24.91 27.77
CA HIS A 406 20.18 -23.78 28.00
C HIS A 406 20.30 -23.26 29.44
N LYS A 407 21.50 -22.81 29.81
CA LYS A 407 21.75 -22.08 31.06
C LYS A 407 21.40 -20.60 30.89
N PRO A 408 21.16 -19.83 31.96
CA PRO A 408 20.89 -18.39 31.85
C PRO A 408 21.96 -17.61 31.06
N SER A 409 23.22 -18.05 31.12
CA SER A 409 24.33 -17.47 30.34
C SER A 409 24.18 -17.62 28.81
N PHE A 410 23.30 -18.50 28.34
CA PHE A 410 22.95 -18.64 26.93
C PHE A 410 22.22 -17.39 26.39
N LEU A 411 21.39 -16.77 27.23
CA LEU A 411 20.60 -15.59 26.90
C LEU A 411 21.36 -14.31 27.29
N THR A 412 22.33 -13.95 26.48
CA THR A 412 23.04 -12.66 26.58
C THR A 412 22.15 -11.51 26.12
N ASN A 413 22.52 -10.26 26.44
CA ASN A 413 21.79 -9.07 25.94
C ASN A 413 21.68 -9.04 24.41
N ILE A 414 22.68 -9.57 23.70
CA ILE A 414 22.67 -9.66 22.23
C ILE A 414 21.61 -10.67 21.77
N ASN A 415 21.49 -11.82 22.43
CA ASN A 415 20.56 -12.86 22.01
C ASN A 415 19.12 -12.57 22.47
N LEU A 416 18.94 -11.89 23.61
CA LEU A 416 17.63 -11.55 24.15
C LEU A 416 16.77 -10.71 23.17
N ARG A 417 17.38 -9.90 22.30
CA ARG A 417 16.67 -9.12 21.27
C ARG A 417 15.89 -9.96 20.26
N HIS A 418 16.20 -11.25 20.16
CA HIS A 418 15.49 -12.18 19.29
C HIS A 418 14.30 -12.87 19.99
N PHE A 419 14.15 -12.70 21.31
CA PHE A 419 13.10 -13.37 22.10
C PHE A 419 12.12 -12.41 22.76
N ILE A 420 12.54 -11.17 23.06
CA ILE A 420 11.69 -10.18 23.73
C ILE A 420 11.64 -8.86 22.95
N PRO A 421 10.58 -8.06 23.14
CA PRO A 421 10.45 -6.75 22.49
C PRO A 421 11.67 -5.86 22.74
N ALA A 422 12.17 -5.19 21.69
CA ALA A 422 13.37 -4.36 21.78
C ALA A 422 13.27 -3.26 22.87
N ILE A 423 12.07 -2.72 23.07
CA ILE A 423 11.79 -1.69 24.09
C ILE A 423 12.02 -2.18 25.54
N LYS A 424 11.99 -3.50 25.78
CA LYS A 424 12.20 -4.10 27.11
C LYS A 424 13.68 -4.38 27.43
N LEU A 425 14.58 -4.22 26.45
CA LEU A 425 16.02 -4.36 26.66
C LEU A 425 16.66 -3.09 27.21
N ASP A 426 16.12 -1.93 26.84
CA ASP A 426 16.67 -0.61 27.21
C ASP A 426 16.20 -0.16 28.61
N THR A 427 16.52 -0.97 29.62
CA THR A 427 16.03 -0.76 31.00
C THR A 427 16.77 0.35 31.76
N LYS A 428 17.96 0.78 31.29
CA LYS A 428 18.74 1.85 31.92
C LYS A 428 18.16 3.25 31.69
N SER A 429 17.40 3.47 30.62
CA SER A 429 16.82 4.78 30.27
C SER A 429 15.46 5.07 30.94
N GLN A 430 14.81 4.07 31.55
CA GLN A 430 13.44 4.20 32.12
C GLN A 430 13.36 4.15 33.66
N GLY A 431 14.49 4.15 34.38
CA GLY A 431 14.48 4.19 35.86
C GLY A 431 13.84 2.97 36.55
N GLY A 432 13.60 1.88 35.81
CA GLY A 432 12.95 0.66 36.29
C GLY A 432 13.95 -0.35 36.89
N ARG A 433 13.44 -1.24 37.76
CA ARG A 433 14.23 -2.38 38.28
C ARG A 433 14.71 -3.27 37.12
N SER A 434 15.98 -3.63 37.12
CA SER A 434 16.55 -4.58 36.16
C SER A 434 15.84 -5.94 36.29
N VAL A 435 15.14 -6.35 35.24
CA VAL A 435 14.47 -7.65 35.17
C VAL A 435 15.50 -8.71 34.78
N ASN A 436 15.60 -9.78 35.56
CA ASN A 436 16.44 -10.94 35.20
C ASN A 436 15.74 -11.78 34.11
N TRP A 437 15.74 -11.27 32.88
CA TRP A 437 15.10 -11.89 31.72
C TRP A 437 15.60 -13.31 31.46
N ALA A 438 16.91 -13.49 31.44
CA ALA A 438 17.54 -14.78 31.14
C ALA A 438 17.03 -15.90 32.07
N GLN A 439 17.05 -15.67 33.39
CA GLN A 439 16.59 -16.67 34.35
C GLN A 439 15.10 -16.99 34.19
N LYS A 440 14.26 -15.97 34.00
CA LYS A 440 12.81 -16.14 33.86
C LYS A 440 12.45 -16.90 32.58
N ILE A 441 13.07 -16.57 31.46
CA ILE A 441 12.83 -17.22 30.16
C ILE A 441 13.28 -18.67 30.19
N ILE A 442 14.46 -18.98 30.75
CA ILE A 442 14.93 -20.37 30.88
C ILE A 442 14.00 -21.20 31.79
N THR A 443 13.51 -20.59 32.88
CA THR A 443 12.54 -21.25 33.76
C THR A 443 11.25 -21.57 33.01
N GLU A 444 10.76 -20.63 32.20
CA GLU A 444 9.54 -20.85 31.42
C GLU A 444 9.75 -21.84 30.27
N HIS A 445 10.89 -21.83 29.59
CA HIS A 445 11.25 -22.84 28.59
C HIS A 445 11.21 -24.26 29.19
N ARG A 446 11.76 -24.43 30.40
CA ARG A 446 11.66 -25.69 31.14
C ARG A 446 10.20 -26.07 31.45
N ASN A 447 9.37 -25.12 31.87
CA ASN A 447 7.94 -25.38 32.13
C ASN A 447 7.21 -25.83 30.86
N VAL A 448 7.50 -25.20 29.72
CA VAL A 448 6.94 -25.59 28.41
C VAL A 448 7.39 -27.00 28.02
N THR A 449 8.67 -27.34 28.20
CA THR A 449 9.19 -28.70 27.96
C THR A 449 8.46 -29.75 28.80
N GLN A 450 8.18 -29.44 30.08
CA GLN A 450 7.46 -30.35 30.98
C GLN A 450 6.02 -30.63 30.55
N LYS A 451 5.38 -29.71 29.80
CA LYS A 451 4.04 -29.93 29.22
C LYS A 451 4.04 -30.94 28.07
N GLY A 452 5.20 -31.33 27.55
CA GLY A 452 5.35 -32.43 26.58
C GLY A 452 4.89 -32.11 25.15
N VAL A 453 4.61 -30.84 24.82
CA VAL A 453 4.19 -30.45 23.46
C VAL A 453 5.42 -30.29 22.57
N LYS A 454 5.61 -31.21 21.61
CA LYS A 454 6.76 -31.22 20.69
C LYS A 454 6.43 -30.80 19.26
N ASP A 455 5.16 -30.87 18.88
CA ASP A 455 4.72 -30.51 17.54
C ASP A 455 4.87 -29.00 17.32
N VAL A 456 5.64 -28.62 16.30
CA VAL A 456 5.97 -27.20 16.02
C VAL A 456 4.71 -26.41 15.68
N THR A 457 3.80 -26.96 14.89
CA THR A 457 2.55 -26.28 14.51
C THR A 457 1.66 -26.06 15.73
N LYS A 458 1.58 -27.01 16.66
CA LYS A 458 0.87 -26.83 17.94
C LYS A 458 1.53 -25.77 18.81
N LEU A 459 2.87 -25.73 18.89
CA LEU A 459 3.58 -24.69 19.63
C LEU A 459 3.35 -23.29 19.02
N GLN A 460 3.37 -23.18 17.69
CA GLN A 460 3.03 -21.95 16.97
C GLN A 460 1.59 -21.53 17.24
N LEU A 461 0.63 -22.47 17.25
CA LEU A 461 -0.75 -22.19 17.62
C LEU A 461 -0.90 -21.73 19.07
N LEU A 462 -0.14 -22.30 20.02
CA LEU A 462 -0.13 -21.84 21.42
C LEU A 462 0.43 -20.42 21.53
N TYR A 463 1.50 -20.10 20.79
CA TYR A 463 2.05 -18.76 20.72
C TYR A 463 1.03 -17.77 20.15
N LEU A 464 0.41 -18.11 19.02
CA LEU A 464 -0.65 -17.32 18.39
C LEU A 464 -1.83 -17.12 19.34
N GLU A 465 -2.24 -18.15 20.08
CA GLU A 465 -3.35 -18.03 21.02
C GLU A 465 -3.06 -17.07 22.17
N HIS A 466 -1.82 -17.06 22.68
CA HIS A 466 -1.39 -16.04 23.65
C HIS A 466 -1.44 -14.64 23.03
N CYS A 467 -0.94 -14.48 21.81
CA CYS A 467 -0.95 -13.18 21.11
C CYS A 467 -2.35 -12.70 20.73
N ARG A 468 -3.26 -13.60 20.39
CA ARG A 468 -4.69 -13.32 20.20
C ARG A 468 -5.32 -12.78 21.48
N GLY A 469 -4.72 -12.92 22.66
CA GLY A 469 -5.17 -12.23 23.88
C GLY A 469 -5.01 -10.71 23.82
N PHE A 470 -4.07 -10.18 23.03
CA PHE A 470 -3.80 -8.73 22.99
C PHE A 470 -4.88 -7.98 22.19
N SER A 471 -5.33 -6.84 22.71
CA SER A 471 -6.36 -6.03 22.04
C SER A 471 -5.94 -5.59 20.63
N VAL A 472 -4.65 -5.36 20.41
CA VAL A 472 -4.04 -4.90 19.15
C VAL A 472 -3.63 -6.00 18.17
N TYR A 473 -3.93 -7.26 18.49
CA TYR A 473 -3.58 -8.38 17.61
C TYR A 473 -4.21 -8.22 16.22
N GLY A 474 -3.43 -8.44 15.16
CA GLY A 474 -3.89 -8.31 13.78
C GLY A 474 -4.19 -6.87 13.31
N SER A 475 -3.73 -5.83 14.02
CA SER A 475 -3.95 -4.44 13.61
C SER A 475 -3.18 -4.04 12.35
N ALA A 476 -3.87 -3.35 11.45
CA ALA A 476 -3.24 -2.43 10.50
C ALA A 476 -2.82 -1.17 11.27
N TYR A 477 -1.56 -0.76 11.15
CA TYR A 477 -1.02 0.39 11.86
C TYR A 477 -0.83 1.59 10.94
N PHE A 478 -1.30 2.73 11.40
CA PHE A 478 -1.15 4.04 10.77
C PHE A 478 -0.38 4.97 11.70
N PHE A 479 0.22 6.02 11.16
CA PHE A 479 0.99 6.98 11.95
C PHE A 479 0.23 8.31 12.10
N GLY A 480 0.29 8.92 13.28
CA GLY A 480 -0.30 10.21 13.53
C GLY A 480 0.15 10.83 14.84
N SER A 481 -0.56 11.86 15.28
CA SER A 481 -0.37 12.49 16.59
C SER A 481 -1.72 12.68 17.27
N ALA A 482 -1.82 12.36 18.56
CA ALA A 482 -3.08 12.41 19.30
C ALA A 482 -2.93 13.08 20.65
N GLN A 483 -3.90 13.92 21.03
CA GLN A 483 -3.95 14.57 22.34
C GLN A 483 -4.97 13.88 23.24
N LEU A 484 -4.49 13.25 24.31
CA LEU A 484 -5.30 12.34 25.14
C LEU A 484 -5.90 13.01 26.39
N GLY A 485 -5.73 14.31 26.58
CA GLY A 485 -6.29 15.08 27.71
C GLY A 485 -5.44 16.29 28.11
N PRO A 486 -5.90 17.12 29.07
CA PRO A 486 -5.09 18.19 29.63
C PRO A 486 -3.90 17.57 30.36
N SER A 487 -2.67 17.92 29.96
CA SER A 487 -1.47 17.46 30.65
C SER A 487 -1.36 18.18 32.00
N PRO A 488 -1.44 17.48 33.15
CA PRO A 488 -1.18 18.13 34.42
C PRO A 488 0.31 18.50 34.47
N GLY A 489 0.61 19.80 34.59
CA GLY A 489 1.96 20.26 34.96
C GLY A 489 2.98 20.52 33.84
N ARG A 490 2.61 20.57 32.55
CA ARG A 490 3.53 21.08 31.51
C ARG A 490 3.31 22.56 31.24
N GLN A 491 4.05 23.39 31.97
CA GLN A 491 4.34 24.76 31.52
C GLN A 491 5.31 24.69 30.33
N SER A 492 4.95 25.39 29.25
CA SER A 492 5.79 25.93 28.17
C SER A 492 6.87 25.04 27.54
N GLY A 493 6.68 24.63 26.28
CA GLY A 493 7.80 24.16 25.45
C GLY A 493 7.46 23.49 24.11
N SER A 494 6.41 22.67 24.03
CA SER A 494 6.01 22.05 22.75
C SER A 494 4.50 21.89 22.64
N ASN A 495 3.87 22.70 21.78
CA ASN A 495 2.44 22.63 21.44
C ASN A 495 2.07 21.42 20.56
N GLN A 496 2.95 20.43 20.41
CA GLN A 496 2.78 19.32 19.47
C GLN A 496 2.25 18.07 20.20
N ALA A 497 1.12 17.56 19.73
CA ALA A 497 0.55 16.31 20.23
C ALA A 497 1.57 15.15 20.07
N PRO A 498 1.70 14.24 21.05
CA PRO A 498 2.67 13.16 20.99
C PRO A 498 2.40 12.22 19.79
N PRO A 499 3.47 11.67 19.17
CA PRO A 499 3.32 10.76 18.05
C PRO A 499 2.75 9.41 18.53
N VAL A 500 1.81 8.88 17.77
CA VAL A 500 1.12 7.63 18.05
C VAL A 500 1.03 6.76 16.80
N PHE A 501 1.09 5.44 17.00
CA PHE A 501 0.54 4.47 16.07
C PHE A 501 -0.95 4.29 16.35
N VAL A 502 -1.75 4.34 15.30
CA VAL A 502 -3.19 4.06 15.31
C VAL A 502 -3.36 2.65 14.76
N GLY A 503 -3.64 1.69 15.63
CA GLY A 503 -3.95 0.31 15.25
C GLY A 503 -5.46 0.15 15.04
N VAL A 504 -5.85 -0.46 13.92
CA VAL A 504 -7.25 -0.81 13.61
C VAL A 504 -7.31 -2.30 13.28
N ASN A 505 -8.16 -3.06 13.97
CA ASN A 505 -8.38 -4.49 13.75
C ASN A 505 -9.84 -4.88 13.99
N CYS A 506 -10.16 -6.18 13.92
CA CYS A 506 -11.50 -6.73 14.18
C CYS A 506 -12.06 -6.45 15.60
N ARG A 507 -11.26 -5.94 16.55
CA ARG A 507 -11.69 -5.64 17.91
C ARG A 507 -12.03 -4.17 18.10
N GLY A 508 -11.29 -3.27 17.47
CA GLY A 508 -11.49 -1.84 17.62
C GLY A 508 -10.36 -0.97 17.13
N ILE A 509 -10.23 0.20 17.77
CA ILE A 509 -9.24 1.23 17.48
C ILE A 509 -8.33 1.41 18.71
N HIS A 510 -7.03 1.40 18.47
CA HIS A 510 -6.01 1.40 19.51
C HIS A 510 -4.96 2.48 19.24
N LEU A 511 -4.55 3.20 20.28
CA LEU A 511 -3.47 4.17 20.20
C LEU A 511 -2.28 3.69 21.01
N ILE A 512 -1.13 3.56 20.35
CA ILE A 512 0.14 3.17 20.95
C ILE A 512 1.09 4.34 20.80
N HIS A 513 1.79 4.72 21.86
CA HIS A 513 2.79 5.79 21.77
C HIS A 513 3.97 5.36 20.89
N ALA A 514 4.35 6.19 19.92
CA ALA A 514 5.24 5.75 18.84
C ALA A 514 6.66 5.39 19.30
N ILE A 515 7.15 6.05 20.35
CA ILE A 515 8.51 5.85 20.88
C ILE A 515 8.50 4.76 21.95
N SER A 516 7.79 5.00 23.06
CA SER A 516 7.78 4.08 24.21
C SER A 516 6.99 2.79 23.98
N LYS A 517 6.27 2.66 22.87
CA LYS A 517 5.37 1.53 22.57
C LYS A 517 4.32 1.24 23.65
N SER A 518 4.05 2.19 24.54
CA SER A 518 3.04 2.02 25.60
C SER A 518 1.64 2.19 25.03
N MET A 519 0.69 1.34 25.42
CA MET A 519 -0.72 1.51 25.14
C MET A 519 -1.23 2.84 25.74
N LYS A 520 -1.94 3.62 24.94
CA LYS A 520 -2.50 4.92 25.34
C LYS A 520 -4.03 4.95 25.32
N LEU A 521 -4.63 4.25 24.38
CA LEU A 521 -6.07 4.08 24.25
C LEU A 521 -6.34 2.73 23.59
N SER A 522 -7.42 2.06 23.98
CA SER A 522 -7.85 0.81 23.35
C SER A 522 -9.36 0.70 23.48
N GLU A 523 -10.08 1.05 22.41
CA GLU A 523 -11.55 1.10 22.40
C GLU A 523 -12.10 0.04 21.46
N SER A 524 -13.02 -0.78 21.94
CA SER A 524 -13.72 -1.75 21.10
C SER A 524 -14.84 -1.11 20.30
N TYR A 525 -15.35 -1.79 19.26
CA TYR A 525 -16.48 -1.32 18.44
C TYR A 525 -17.86 -1.29 19.14
N ARG A 526 -17.89 -1.05 20.45
CA ARG A 526 -19.12 -0.86 21.23
C ARG A 526 -19.96 0.33 20.71
N PRO A 527 -21.28 0.36 20.94
CA PRO A 527 -22.15 1.45 20.46
C PRO A 527 -21.68 2.86 20.85
N GLY A 528 -21.07 3.01 22.02
CA GLY A 528 -20.54 4.29 22.51
C GLY A 528 -19.25 4.78 21.82
N LEU A 529 -18.63 4.01 20.92
CA LEU A 529 -17.51 4.47 20.09
C LEU A 529 -18.03 4.92 18.73
N THR A 530 -17.83 6.20 18.39
CA THR A 530 -18.04 6.72 17.04
C THR A 530 -16.81 7.50 16.57
N TRP A 531 -16.70 7.74 15.27
CA TRP A 531 -15.59 8.50 14.71
C TRP A 531 -16.02 9.33 13.51
N GLN A 532 -15.38 10.49 13.35
CA GLN A 532 -15.65 11.41 12.26
C GLN A 532 -14.35 11.99 11.71
N CYS A 533 -14.22 12.01 10.38
CA CYS A 533 -13.12 12.70 9.72
C CYS A 533 -13.45 14.20 9.58
N SER A 534 -12.44 15.06 9.75
CA SER A 534 -12.56 16.48 9.44
C SER A 534 -12.73 16.72 7.93
N ALA A 535 -13.25 17.89 7.56
CA ALA A 535 -13.47 18.27 6.16
C ALA A 535 -12.18 18.29 5.32
N ASP A 536 -11.04 18.59 5.94
CA ASP A 536 -9.71 18.54 5.30
C ASP A 536 -9.14 17.12 5.18
N MET A 537 -9.83 16.11 5.73
CA MET A 537 -9.41 14.70 5.77
C MET A 537 -8.06 14.46 6.49
N GLN A 538 -7.61 15.40 7.32
CA GLN A 538 -6.33 15.34 8.05
C GLN A 538 -6.48 15.00 9.54
N THR A 539 -7.71 14.95 10.06
CA THR A 539 -7.97 14.67 11.47
C THR A 539 -9.13 13.69 11.63
N LEU A 540 -8.88 12.57 12.33
CA LEU A 540 -9.91 11.66 12.80
C LEU A 540 -10.27 12.00 14.24
N LYS A 541 -11.52 12.33 14.51
CA LYS A 541 -12.04 12.53 15.87
C LYS A 541 -12.69 11.24 16.34
N LEU A 542 -12.18 10.66 17.43
CA LEU A 542 -12.83 9.54 18.12
C LEU A 542 -13.71 10.08 19.23
N HIS A 543 -14.98 9.71 19.24
CA HIS A 543 -15.94 10.05 20.30
C HIS A 543 -16.24 8.77 21.09
N MET A 544 -16.01 8.82 22.40
CA MET A 544 -16.24 7.72 23.33
C MET A 544 -17.24 8.17 24.38
N GLN A 545 -18.41 7.56 24.37
CA GLN A 545 -19.45 7.79 25.36
C GLN A 545 -19.25 6.83 26.55
N ASP A 546 -19.18 7.40 27.76
CA ASP A 546 -19.15 6.61 29.00
C ASP A 546 -20.56 6.15 29.42
N HIS A 547 -20.63 5.32 30.47
CA HIS A 547 -21.91 4.84 31.02
C HIS A 547 -22.78 5.96 31.63
N GLY A 548 -22.21 7.12 31.93
CA GLY A 548 -22.90 8.31 32.43
C GLY A 548 -23.35 9.27 31.33
N GLY A 549 -23.12 8.94 30.05
CA GLY A 549 -23.48 9.76 28.89
C GLY A 549 -22.47 10.85 28.54
N THR A 550 -21.35 10.99 29.26
CA THR A 550 -20.31 11.97 28.94
C THR A 550 -19.53 11.51 27.72
N ILE A 551 -19.40 12.40 26.72
CA ILE A 551 -18.65 12.11 25.49
C ILE A 551 -17.24 12.68 25.62
N ARG A 552 -16.24 11.80 25.67
CA ARG A 552 -14.83 12.16 25.51
C ARG A 552 -14.46 12.14 24.03
N THR A 553 -13.88 13.24 23.55
CA THR A 553 -13.38 13.32 22.16
C THR A 553 -11.86 13.31 22.14
N VAL A 554 -11.27 12.45 21.31
CA VAL A 554 -9.82 12.39 21.07
C VAL A 554 -9.54 12.69 19.60
N PRO A 555 -8.95 13.85 19.28
CA PRO A 555 -8.52 14.18 17.93
C PRO A 555 -7.18 13.49 17.62
N ILE A 556 -7.13 12.83 16.45
CA ILE A 556 -5.95 12.18 15.90
C ILE A 556 -5.62 12.87 14.58
N ARG A 557 -4.53 13.62 14.54
CA ARG A 557 -4.05 14.26 13.32
C ARG A 557 -3.20 13.27 12.52
N SER A 558 -3.59 13.00 11.28
CA SER A 558 -2.89 12.12 10.35
C SER A 558 -3.37 12.36 8.91
N LYS A 559 -2.43 12.39 7.95
CA LYS A 559 -2.73 12.32 6.51
C LYS A 559 -3.44 11.03 6.11
N GLN A 560 -3.47 10.02 6.98
CA GLN A 560 -4.14 8.74 6.79
C GLN A 560 -5.54 8.69 7.44
N ALA A 561 -6.06 9.81 7.97
CA ALA A 561 -7.33 9.83 8.73
C ALA A 561 -8.52 9.22 7.97
N ALA A 562 -8.65 9.52 6.68
CA ALA A 562 -9.68 8.94 5.82
C ALA A 562 -9.54 7.41 5.68
N ILE A 563 -8.32 6.90 5.49
CA ILE A 563 -8.05 5.46 5.36
C ILE A 563 -8.38 4.75 6.68
N ILE A 564 -7.97 5.33 7.81
CA ILE A 564 -8.27 4.81 9.15
C ILE A 564 -9.79 4.71 9.35
N GLY A 565 -10.54 5.78 9.07
CA GLY A 565 -11.99 5.81 9.22
C GLY A 565 -12.70 4.81 8.30
N ASN A 566 -12.29 4.70 7.03
CA ASN A 566 -12.86 3.77 6.07
C ASN A 566 -12.60 2.31 6.47
N LEU A 567 -11.41 1.98 6.95
CA LEU A 567 -11.10 0.65 7.46
C LEU A 567 -11.94 0.33 8.70
N ALA A 568 -12.07 1.28 9.64
CA ALA A 568 -12.91 1.10 10.83
C ALA A 568 -14.39 0.89 10.47
N ASN A 569 -14.93 1.61 9.48
CA ASN A 569 -16.29 1.39 8.96
C ASN A 569 -16.44 -0.02 8.40
N LYS A 570 -15.49 -0.44 7.54
CA LYS A 570 -15.53 -1.76 6.89
C LYS A 570 -15.48 -2.91 7.90
N ILE A 571 -14.61 -2.80 8.92
CA ILE A 571 -14.46 -3.85 9.95
C ILE A 571 -15.63 -3.87 10.93
N SER A 572 -16.12 -2.71 11.36
CA SER A 572 -17.22 -2.62 12.32
C SER A 572 -18.60 -2.95 11.72
N GLY A 573 -18.71 -3.05 10.40
CA GLY A 573 -19.97 -3.23 9.68
C GLY A 573 -20.87 -1.99 9.69
N ARG A 574 -20.36 -0.82 10.09
CA ARG A 574 -21.12 0.43 10.15
C ARG A 574 -21.03 1.19 8.81
N GLN A 575 -22.19 1.61 8.28
CA GLN A 575 -22.27 2.53 7.14
C GLN A 575 -21.70 3.91 7.55
N PRO A 576 -21.05 4.65 6.64
CA PRO A 576 -20.55 5.99 6.94
C PRO A 576 -21.70 6.90 7.36
N VAL A 577 -21.57 7.53 8.53
CA VAL A 577 -22.56 8.53 8.99
C VAL A 577 -22.34 9.80 8.18
N PRO A 578 -23.33 10.28 7.39
CA PRO A 578 -23.21 11.55 6.68
C PRO A 578 -23.03 12.68 7.71
N SER A 579 -22.18 13.65 7.37
CA SER A 579 -21.88 14.80 8.22
C SER A 579 -23.15 15.64 8.45
N THR A 580 -23.91 15.33 9.49
CA THR A 580 -25.01 16.21 9.93
C THR A 580 -24.39 17.48 10.50
N GLN A 581 -24.64 18.60 9.81
CA GLN A 581 -24.40 19.94 10.34
C GLN A 581 -25.04 20.03 11.73
N SER A 582 -24.30 20.59 12.69
CA SER A 582 -24.79 20.84 14.03
C SER A 582 -26.01 21.75 13.98
N SER A 583 -27.20 21.21 14.21
CA SER A 583 -28.38 22.02 14.53
C SER A 583 -28.16 22.62 15.92
N VAL A 584 -27.80 23.89 15.97
CA VAL A 584 -27.89 24.71 17.17
C VAL A 584 -29.38 24.78 17.57
N PRO A 585 -29.76 24.48 18.82
CA PRO A 585 -31.14 24.68 19.24
C PRO A 585 -31.40 26.18 19.33
N MET A 586 -32.17 26.73 18.39
CA MET A 586 -32.67 28.10 18.53
C MET A 586 -33.63 28.16 19.72
N GLY A 587 -33.28 29.01 20.68
CA GLY A 587 -34.11 29.33 21.83
C GLY A 587 -35.46 29.88 21.38
N ARG A 588 -36.53 29.42 22.05
CA ARG A 588 -37.86 30.00 21.94
C ARG A 588 -37.81 31.44 22.43
N THR A 589 -37.91 32.40 21.52
CA THR A 589 -38.43 33.74 21.84
C THR A 589 -39.93 33.72 21.63
N ALA A 590 -40.67 33.81 22.72
CA ALA A 590 -42.08 34.14 22.69
C ALA A 590 -42.23 35.60 22.23
N SER A 591 -43.14 35.86 21.31
CA SER A 591 -43.70 37.19 21.10
C SER A 591 -45.22 37.08 21.19
N SER A 592 -45.79 37.91 22.05
CA SER A 592 -47.14 38.47 21.87
C SER A 592 -47.30 39.06 20.48
#